data_AF-A0A932VCA4-F1
#
_entry.id   AF-A0A932VCA4-F1
#
_cell.length_a   1.000
_cell.length_b   1.000
_cell.length_c   1.000
_cell.angle_alpha   90.00
_cell.angle_beta   90.00
_cell.angle_gamma   90.00
#
_symmetry.space_group_name_H-M   'P 1'
#
loop_
_entity.id
_entity.type
_entity.pdbx_description
1 polymer ?
#
loop_
_entity_poly.entity_id
_entity_poly.type
_entity_poly.pdbx_seq_one_letter_code
_entity_poly.pdbx_strand_id
1 'polypeptide(L)'
;FGLTRKLAAKLKQEADLVVVISHNGMSTNKLIAGLPNVDIVIHAHDHEKLQNPVVVEHNGKTAIMVEAQHWGFYLGRLDLMIDTVTKKYQVKNYKLIQMDDTIPEDPGMMSLVANYDRQLEQKYGDIFHDHLADTEIDIRRDGTENLYGNLLTDAYREFAGADVAFEQASLTSNALYKGQLSTVDFYNALTAIWSPYSEKAWTLKTVRMTGETLNWVLNFVLSASAYIPGGLLSVSGMHAVYDPMVLKDTKIKDDEKRPLKSLEIGGKPLDLKKSYLVAIPEGINEAIDFLEKFWGNKVDRTDFRDTGVEDWRVAANYVAKHSPITAASISRGGRLTVLQSDLALYHDDVVTTRSGTQVHASVTVRNLGSTTSVARQLQLTYDKTPTDFTDDPNPMPTDTIYTVPPIAAGASVVIDMKTTLPSEMASVRVPLYFTLNTDPSDPNKSNDGTWLLMERDGTSRALPPNSSPAAAQLVHHDD
;
A
#
# COMPACT_ATOMS: atom_id res chain seq x y z
N PHE A 1 -23.66 -10.27 7.68
CA PHE A 1 -24.66 -11.09 6.94
C PHE A 1 -26.00 -11.27 7.65
N GLY A 2 -26.07 -12.01 8.76
CA GLY A 2 -27.36 -12.36 9.40
C GLY A 2 -28.20 -11.14 9.80
N LEU A 3 -27.55 -10.12 10.36
CA LEU A 3 -28.19 -8.84 10.68
C LEU A 3 -28.73 -8.13 9.43
N THR A 4 -27.89 -7.97 8.39
CA THR A 4 -28.28 -7.34 7.12
C THR A 4 -29.48 -8.03 6.49
N ARG A 5 -29.48 -9.37 6.43
CA ARG A 5 -30.60 -10.16 5.90
C ARG A 5 -31.91 -9.88 6.65
N LYS A 6 -31.86 -9.88 7.98
CA LYS A 6 -33.03 -9.62 8.84
C LYS A 6 -33.56 -8.19 8.64
N LEU A 7 -32.69 -7.19 8.64
CA LEU A 7 -33.07 -5.79 8.48
C LEU A 7 -33.62 -5.50 7.08
N ALA A 8 -32.96 -6.00 6.03
CA ALA A 8 -33.42 -5.86 4.65
C ALA A 8 -34.81 -6.48 4.45
N ALA A 9 -35.05 -7.67 5.02
CA ALA A 9 -36.37 -8.31 4.96
C ALA A 9 -37.47 -7.50 5.66
N LYS A 10 -37.15 -6.84 6.79
CA LYS A 10 -38.09 -5.93 7.46
C LYS A 10 -38.34 -4.70 6.59
N LEU A 11 -37.27 -4.03 6.14
CA LEU A 11 -37.36 -2.79 5.35
C LEU A 11 -38.13 -2.99 4.04
N LYS A 12 -37.98 -4.15 3.38
CA LYS A 12 -38.69 -4.43 2.13
C LYS A 12 -40.22 -4.51 2.29
N GLN A 13 -40.74 -4.66 3.52
CA GLN A 13 -42.18 -4.57 3.79
C GLN A 13 -42.68 -3.11 3.80
N GLU A 14 -41.77 -2.17 4.00
CA GLU A 14 -42.06 -0.73 4.18
C GLU A 14 -41.51 0.12 3.02
N ALA A 15 -40.57 -0.41 2.23
CA ALA A 15 -39.87 0.29 1.16
C ALA A 15 -39.71 -0.57 -0.11
N ASP A 16 -39.86 0.07 -1.26
CA ASP A 16 -39.73 -0.59 -2.57
C ASP A 16 -38.25 -0.76 -3.00
N LEU A 17 -37.34 0.02 -2.44
CA LEU A 17 -35.89 0.01 -2.72
C LEU A 17 -35.10 -0.01 -1.41
N VAL A 18 -34.15 -0.94 -1.28
CA VAL A 18 -33.27 -1.09 -0.12
C VAL A 18 -31.81 -0.91 -0.54
N VAL A 19 -31.19 0.14 0.02
CA VAL A 19 -29.76 0.46 -0.16
C VAL A 19 -29.01 0.06 1.10
N VAL A 20 -27.93 -0.69 0.94
CA VAL A 20 -26.99 -1.02 2.02
C VAL A 20 -25.74 -0.19 1.85
N ILE A 21 -25.34 0.54 2.87
CA ILE A 21 -24.03 1.21 2.94
C ILE A 21 -23.13 0.31 3.79
N SER A 22 -22.03 -0.18 3.21
CA SER A 22 -21.20 -1.21 3.84
C SER A 22 -19.72 -0.86 3.73
N HIS A 23 -19.06 -0.83 4.88
CA HIS A 23 -17.61 -0.72 4.98
C HIS A 23 -17.01 -2.12 5.25
N ASN A 24 -17.17 -3.01 4.28
CA ASN A 24 -16.59 -4.36 4.26
C ASN A 24 -15.98 -4.60 2.88
N GLY A 25 -15.03 -5.52 2.79
CA GLY A 25 -14.44 -5.85 1.49
C GLY A 25 -15.42 -6.43 0.46
N MET A 26 -14.99 -6.43 -0.80
CA MET A 26 -15.70 -6.74 -2.02
C MET A 26 -16.33 -8.12 -1.96
N SER A 27 -15.60 -9.12 -1.47
CA SER A 27 -16.09 -10.50 -1.30
C SER A 27 -17.32 -10.54 -0.37
N THR A 28 -17.22 -9.85 0.77
CA THR A 28 -18.31 -9.74 1.74
C THR A 28 -19.49 -8.94 1.17
N ASN A 29 -19.22 -7.87 0.43
CA ASN A 29 -20.26 -7.04 -0.15
C ASN A 29 -20.99 -7.71 -1.33
N LYS A 30 -20.31 -8.54 -2.13
CA LYS A 30 -20.96 -9.38 -3.15
C LYS A 30 -21.95 -10.35 -2.51
N LEU A 31 -21.58 -10.97 -1.39
CA LEU A 31 -22.48 -11.82 -0.60
C LEU A 31 -23.66 -11.04 0.00
N ILE A 32 -23.46 -9.77 0.41
CA ILE A 32 -24.53 -8.88 0.87
C ILE A 32 -25.47 -8.51 -0.28
N ALA A 33 -24.92 -8.15 -1.45
CA ALA A 33 -25.67 -7.79 -2.64
C ALA A 33 -26.54 -8.96 -3.15
N GLY A 34 -26.06 -10.20 -3.00
CA GLY A 34 -26.83 -11.40 -3.31
C GLY A 34 -28.01 -11.69 -2.36
N LEU A 35 -28.24 -10.90 -1.30
CA LEU A 35 -29.37 -11.13 -0.41
C LEU A 35 -30.72 -10.77 -1.07
N PRO A 36 -31.79 -11.58 -0.89
CA PRO A 36 -33.08 -11.39 -1.58
C PRO A 36 -33.74 -10.01 -1.43
N ASN A 37 -33.40 -9.24 -0.41
CA ASN A 37 -34.03 -7.95 -0.09
C ASN A 37 -33.06 -6.76 -0.16
N VAL A 38 -31.88 -6.94 -0.77
CA VAL A 38 -30.90 -5.86 -1.02
C VAL A 38 -30.89 -5.52 -2.50
N ASP A 39 -31.01 -4.25 -2.84
CA ASP A 39 -31.13 -3.80 -4.24
C ASP A 39 -29.88 -3.05 -4.70
N ILE A 40 -29.27 -2.26 -3.80
CA ILE A 40 -28.05 -1.51 -4.05
C ILE A 40 -27.11 -1.69 -2.86
N VAL A 41 -25.82 -1.83 -3.11
CA VAL A 41 -24.77 -1.74 -2.10
C VAL A 41 -23.83 -0.59 -2.44
N ILE A 42 -23.73 0.39 -1.55
CA ILE A 42 -22.64 1.37 -1.56
C ILE A 42 -21.49 0.72 -0.79
N HIS A 43 -20.51 0.24 -1.55
CA HIS A 43 -19.32 -0.45 -1.10
C HIS A 43 -18.24 0.57 -0.72
N ALA A 44 -17.46 0.20 0.29
CA ALA A 44 -16.21 0.85 0.70
C ALA A 44 -15.26 -0.24 1.25
N HIS A 45 -14.12 0.17 1.81
CA HIS A 45 -13.06 -0.64 2.47
C HIS A 45 -11.86 -0.91 1.57
N ASP A 46 -12.09 -1.42 0.36
CA ASP A 46 -11.00 -1.86 -0.51
C ASP A 46 -10.41 -0.72 -1.36
N HIS A 47 -11.03 0.46 -1.32
CA HIS A 47 -10.60 1.65 -2.06
C HIS A 47 -10.70 1.46 -3.58
N GLU A 48 -11.70 0.70 -4.02
CA GLU A 48 -11.91 0.29 -5.40
C GLU A 48 -12.45 1.43 -6.26
N LYS A 49 -11.83 1.63 -7.44
CA LYS A 49 -12.36 2.57 -8.44
C LYS A 49 -13.33 1.85 -9.37
N LEU A 50 -14.56 1.66 -8.91
CA LEU A 50 -15.59 1.07 -9.75
C LEU A 50 -16.07 2.07 -10.82
N GLN A 51 -15.43 2.10 -11.99
CA GLN A 51 -15.85 2.94 -13.14
C GLN A 51 -17.28 2.63 -13.58
N ASN A 52 -17.67 1.35 -13.52
CA ASN A 52 -19.01 0.87 -13.81
C ASN A 52 -19.55 0.13 -12.59
N PRO A 53 -20.88 0.13 -12.35
CA PRO A 53 -21.47 -0.65 -11.27
C PRO A 53 -21.21 -2.14 -11.45
N VAL A 54 -20.87 -2.82 -10.37
CA VAL A 54 -20.79 -4.29 -10.35
C VAL A 54 -22.21 -4.83 -10.23
N VAL A 55 -22.62 -5.67 -11.18
CA VAL A 55 -23.92 -6.33 -11.17
C VAL A 55 -23.79 -7.68 -10.48
N VAL A 56 -24.60 -7.90 -9.44
CA VAL A 56 -24.65 -9.17 -8.69
C VAL A 56 -26.00 -9.83 -8.91
N GLU A 57 -25.98 -11.00 -9.54
CA GLU A 57 -27.18 -11.81 -9.77
C GLU A 57 -27.22 -12.99 -8.80
N HIS A 58 -28.35 -13.15 -8.09
CA HIS A 58 -28.55 -14.27 -7.18
C HIS A 58 -30.04 -14.65 -7.11
N ASN A 59 -30.36 -15.93 -7.37
CA ASN A 59 -31.73 -16.46 -7.35
C ASN A 59 -32.75 -15.64 -8.16
N GLY A 60 -32.34 -15.18 -9.35
CA GLY A 60 -33.19 -14.39 -10.24
C GLY A 60 -33.41 -12.94 -9.80
N LYS A 61 -32.68 -12.47 -8.76
CA LYS A 61 -32.61 -11.07 -8.37
C LYS A 61 -31.30 -10.45 -8.82
N THR A 62 -31.37 -9.21 -9.27
CA THR A 62 -30.20 -8.37 -9.59
C THR A 62 -30.06 -7.28 -8.54
N ALA A 63 -28.85 -7.14 -7.99
CA ALA A 63 -28.43 -6.00 -7.19
C ALA A 63 -27.24 -5.31 -7.88
N ILE A 64 -27.03 -4.04 -7.58
CA ILE A 64 -25.87 -3.28 -8.07
C ILE A 64 -24.97 -2.85 -6.92
N MET A 65 -23.67 -2.82 -7.17
CA MET A 65 -22.68 -2.32 -6.23
C MET A 65 -21.87 -1.19 -6.87
N VAL A 66 -21.59 -0.16 -6.07
CA VAL A 66 -20.79 1.01 -6.49
C VAL A 66 -19.84 1.39 -5.37
N GLU A 67 -18.67 1.94 -5.72
CA GLU A 67 -17.67 2.50 -4.82
C GLU A 67 -16.99 3.67 -5.53
N ALA A 68 -16.65 4.71 -4.77
CA ALA A 68 -16.05 5.94 -5.28
C ALA A 68 -14.58 6.09 -4.85
N GLN A 69 -13.85 4.97 -4.86
CA GLN A 69 -12.46 4.91 -4.44
C GLN A 69 -12.26 5.49 -3.03
N HIS A 70 -11.20 6.27 -2.80
CA HIS A 70 -10.82 6.77 -1.48
C HIS A 70 -10.36 8.25 -1.52
N TRP A 71 -10.22 8.83 -0.33
CA TRP A 71 -9.67 10.18 -0.08
C TRP A 71 -10.34 11.35 -0.82
N GLY A 72 -11.54 11.13 -1.37
CA GLY A 72 -12.26 12.16 -2.11
C GLY A 72 -11.75 12.39 -3.52
N PHE A 73 -10.91 11.51 -4.08
CA PHE A 73 -10.49 11.58 -5.49
C PHE A 73 -11.69 11.51 -6.45
N TYR A 74 -12.76 10.83 -6.05
CA TYR A 74 -13.99 10.75 -6.82
C TYR A 74 -15.23 10.97 -5.97
N LEU A 75 -16.23 11.58 -6.60
CA LEU A 75 -17.61 11.57 -6.14
C LEU A 75 -18.42 10.57 -6.99
N GLY A 76 -18.93 9.52 -6.36
CA GLY A 76 -19.82 8.56 -7.00
C GLY A 76 -21.25 9.10 -7.14
N ARG A 77 -21.76 9.14 -8.38
CA ARG A 77 -23.13 9.56 -8.70
C ARG A 77 -23.90 8.42 -9.35
N LEU A 78 -24.91 7.91 -8.65
CA LEU A 78 -25.85 6.90 -9.14
C LEU A 78 -27.22 7.54 -9.37
N ASP A 79 -27.64 7.64 -10.64
CA ASP A 79 -28.96 8.14 -11.01
C ASP A 79 -29.93 6.96 -11.17
N LEU A 80 -31.03 6.98 -10.41
CA LEU A 80 -32.10 5.98 -10.50
C LEU A 80 -33.33 6.57 -11.20
N MET A 81 -34.01 5.74 -11.99
CA MET A 81 -35.36 6.03 -12.49
C MET A 81 -36.35 5.15 -11.76
N ILE A 82 -37.37 5.76 -11.13
CA ILE A 82 -38.39 5.06 -10.34
C ILE A 82 -39.75 5.31 -10.98
N ASP A 83 -40.46 4.23 -11.30
CA ASP A 83 -41.86 4.26 -11.68
C ASP A 83 -42.72 4.10 -10.42
N THR A 84 -43.45 5.16 -10.06
CA THR A 84 -44.26 5.19 -8.83
C THR A 84 -45.55 4.39 -8.93
N VAL A 85 -45.98 4.02 -10.15
CA VAL A 85 -47.19 3.22 -10.38
C VAL A 85 -46.84 1.73 -10.28
N THR A 86 -45.82 1.30 -11.02
CA THR A 86 -45.39 -0.10 -11.00
C THR A 86 -44.47 -0.43 -9.82
N LYS A 87 -43.99 0.60 -9.11
CA LYS A 87 -43.00 0.51 -8.02
C LYS A 87 -41.67 -0.12 -8.44
N LYS A 88 -41.41 -0.14 -9.74
CA LYS A 88 -40.16 -0.64 -10.31
C LYS A 88 -39.15 0.49 -10.38
N TYR A 89 -37.88 0.14 -10.28
CA TYR A 89 -36.78 1.06 -10.46
C TYR A 89 -35.74 0.43 -11.39
N GLN A 90 -34.93 1.28 -12.01
CA GLN A 90 -33.78 0.87 -12.79
C GLN A 90 -32.66 1.90 -12.64
N VAL A 91 -31.43 1.44 -12.81
CA VAL A 91 -30.27 2.33 -12.92
C VAL A 91 -30.37 3.07 -14.25
N LYS A 92 -30.45 4.39 -14.18
CA LYS A 92 -30.46 5.24 -15.37
C LYS A 92 -29.03 5.51 -15.85
N ASN A 93 -28.16 5.82 -14.90
CA ASN A 93 -26.79 6.21 -15.17
C ASN A 93 -25.94 6.08 -13.89
N TYR A 94 -24.66 5.82 -14.06
CA TYR A 94 -23.67 5.89 -13.00
C TYR A 94 -22.42 6.61 -13.53
N LYS A 95 -21.85 7.49 -12.71
CA LYS A 95 -20.61 8.20 -13.03
C LYS A 95 -19.75 8.34 -11.78
N LEU A 96 -18.45 8.09 -11.94
CA LEU A 96 -17.44 8.61 -11.05
C LEU A 96 -17.01 9.99 -11.55
N ILE A 97 -17.20 11.00 -10.71
CA ILE A 97 -16.80 12.38 -11.01
C ILE A 97 -15.45 12.58 -10.34
N GLN A 98 -14.39 12.73 -11.14
CA GLN A 98 -13.06 13.04 -10.61
C GLN A 98 -13.05 14.42 -9.97
N MET A 99 -12.54 14.50 -8.76
CA MET A 99 -12.39 15.75 -8.02
C MET A 99 -10.98 16.29 -8.29
N ASP A 100 -10.87 17.24 -9.22
CA ASP A 100 -9.61 17.87 -9.62
C ASP A 100 -9.75 19.41 -9.68
N ASP A 101 -8.69 20.08 -10.14
CA ASP A 101 -8.62 21.54 -10.24
C ASP A 101 -9.54 22.16 -11.30
N THR A 102 -10.29 21.35 -12.05
CA THR A 102 -11.31 21.82 -12.99
C THR A 102 -12.64 22.14 -12.30
N ILE A 103 -12.85 21.65 -11.08
CA ILE A 103 -14.04 21.91 -10.27
C ILE A 103 -13.72 23.05 -9.29
N PRO A 104 -14.43 24.19 -9.34
CA PRO A 104 -14.17 25.30 -8.42
C PRO A 104 -14.53 24.91 -6.98
N GLU A 105 -13.65 25.25 -6.05
CA GLU A 105 -13.87 25.04 -4.62
C GLU A 105 -14.99 25.97 -4.10
N ASP A 106 -15.84 25.45 -3.20
CA ASP A 106 -16.87 26.26 -2.56
C ASP A 106 -16.24 27.26 -1.56
N PRO A 107 -16.44 28.58 -1.74
CA PRO A 107 -15.80 29.58 -0.86
C PRO A 107 -16.19 29.43 0.62
N GLY A 108 -17.40 28.93 0.90
CA GLY A 108 -17.86 28.67 2.26
C GLY A 108 -17.09 27.53 2.91
N MET A 109 -16.87 26.43 2.18
CA MET A 109 -16.07 25.30 2.68
C MET A 109 -14.60 25.65 2.81
N MET A 110 -14.04 26.42 1.87
CA MET A 110 -12.67 26.92 2.00
C MET A 110 -12.50 27.78 3.25
N SER A 111 -13.48 28.64 3.56
CA SER A 111 -13.49 29.43 4.78
C SER A 111 -13.58 28.57 6.05
N LEU A 112 -14.34 27.46 5.99
CA LEU A 112 -14.47 26.50 7.09
C LEU A 112 -13.17 25.73 7.33
N VAL A 113 -12.54 25.21 6.27
CA VAL A 113 -11.24 24.50 6.33
C VAL A 113 -10.17 25.42 6.90
N ALA A 114 -10.01 26.63 6.34
CA ALA A 114 -9.05 27.61 6.84
C ALA A 114 -9.30 27.99 8.31
N ASN A 115 -10.54 27.90 8.80
CA ASN A 115 -10.85 28.11 10.21
C ASN A 115 -10.41 26.94 11.10
N TYR A 116 -10.47 25.71 10.62
CA TYR A 116 -9.89 24.56 11.32
C TYR A 116 -8.36 24.59 11.29
N ASP A 117 -7.76 24.96 10.16
CA ASP A 117 -6.31 25.09 10.03
C ASP A 117 -5.77 26.09 11.06
N ARG A 118 -6.37 27.28 11.17
CA ARG A 118 -5.99 28.26 12.20
C ARG A 118 -6.13 27.74 13.63
N GLN A 119 -7.15 26.92 13.92
CA GLN A 119 -7.31 26.32 15.26
C GLN A 119 -6.24 25.28 15.54
N LEU A 120 -5.86 24.49 14.53
CA LEU A 120 -4.76 23.54 14.63
C LEU A 120 -3.43 24.28 14.82
N GLU A 121 -3.20 25.36 14.08
CA GLU A 121 -1.98 26.18 14.22
C GLU A 121 -1.88 26.85 15.59
N GLN A 122 -3.01 27.31 16.16
CA GLN A 122 -3.04 27.83 17.52
C GLN A 122 -2.65 26.78 18.57
N LYS A 123 -2.99 25.51 18.34
CA LYS A 123 -2.67 24.40 19.28
C LYS A 123 -1.28 23.83 19.06
N TYR A 124 -0.84 23.70 17.81
CA TYR A 124 0.33 22.89 17.44
C TYR A 124 1.47 23.68 16.78
N GLY A 125 1.30 24.98 16.52
CA GLY A 125 2.24 25.80 15.77
C GLY A 125 2.01 25.71 14.25
N ASP A 126 2.91 26.28 13.46
CA ASP A 126 2.82 26.36 11.99
C ASP A 126 3.08 25.00 11.30
N ILE A 127 2.33 23.97 11.67
CA ILE A 127 2.56 22.58 11.24
C ILE A 127 2.33 22.36 9.74
N PHE A 128 1.61 23.29 9.07
CA PHE A 128 1.29 23.20 7.65
C PHE A 128 2.38 23.79 6.75
N HIS A 129 3.20 24.70 7.28
CA HIS A 129 4.17 25.45 6.49
C HIS A 129 5.58 25.48 7.10
N ASP A 130 5.80 24.83 8.24
CA ASP A 130 7.12 24.71 8.83
C ASP A 130 8.10 23.94 7.93
N HIS A 131 9.39 24.22 8.12
CA HIS A 131 10.47 23.50 7.47
C HIS A 131 11.07 22.53 8.48
N LEU A 132 10.59 21.29 8.46
CA LEU A 132 11.08 20.25 9.35
C LEU A 132 12.30 19.52 8.77
N ALA A 133 12.27 19.21 7.47
CA ALA A 133 13.34 18.50 6.77
C ALA A 133 13.29 18.69 5.25
N ASP A 134 14.28 18.15 4.54
CA ASP A 134 14.32 18.05 3.08
C ASP A 134 14.52 16.59 2.67
N THR A 135 13.94 16.20 1.52
CA THR A 135 14.21 14.91 0.87
C THR A 135 14.43 15.09 -0.62
N GLU A 136 15.47 14.46 -1.17
CA GLU A 136 15.83 14.51 -2.59
C GLU A 136 15.06 13.49 -3.44
N ILE A 137 14.36 12.56 -2.77
CA ILE A 137 13.61 11.45 -3.36
C ILE A 137 12.21 11.34 -2.76
N ASP A 138 11.30 10.66 -3.47
CA ASP A 138 10.06 10.20 -2.85
C ASP A 138 10.36 8.96 -1.99
N ILE A 139 9.86 8.95 -0.76
CA ILE A 139 9.98 7.85 0.20
C ILE A 139 8.64 7.12 0.24
N ARG A 140 8.57 5.96 -0.43
CA ARG A 140 7.32 5.29 -0.78
C ARG A 140 7.29 3.82 -0.37
N ARG A 141 6.10 3.24 -0.46
CA ARG A 141 5.80 1.81 -0.19
C ARG A 141 5.77 1.02 -1.49
N ASP A 142 6.92 0.91 -2.14
CA ASP A 142 7.04 0.19 -3.40
C ASP A 142 7.61 -1.21 -3.13
N GLY A 143 6.82 -2.24 -3.41
CA GLY A 143 7.21 -3.63 -3.20
C GLY A 143 7.34 -4.08 -1.74
N THR A 144 7.81 -5.32 -1.56
CA THR A 144 7.87 -6.00 -0.25
C THR A 144 8.80 -5.30 0.74
N GLU A 145 10.09 -5.16 0.39
CA GLU A 145 11.03 -4.32 1.13
C GLU A 145 11.08 -2.94 0.46
N ASN A 146 10.70 -1.89 1.19
CA ASN A 146 10.50 -0.56 0.63
C ASN A 146 11.14 0.54 1.50
N LEU A 147 11.43 1.69 0.89
CA LEU A 147 12.13 2.80 1.56
C LEU A 147 11.35 3.34 2.75
N TYR A 148 10.02 3.42 2.64
CA TYR A 148 9.19 3.97 3.69
C TYR A 148 9.22 3.10 4.96
N GLY A 149 8.98 1.80 4.82
CA GLY A 149 9.08 0.85 5.93
C GLY A 149 10.49 0.77 6.53
N ASN A 150 11.52 0.83 5.68
CA ASN A 150 12.91 0.85 6.14
C ASN A 150 13.25 2.11 6.93
N LEU A 151 12.79 3.29 6.48
CA LEU A 151 12.92 4.55 7.20
C LEU A 151 12.26 4.49 8.57
N LEU A 152 11.00 4.04 8.62
CA LEU A 152 10.24 3.98 9.87
C LEU A 152 10.89 3.06 10.89
N THR A 153 11.27 1.86 10.46
CA THR A 153 11.92 0.91 11.36
C THR A 153 13.31 1.35 11.80
N ASP A 154 14.06 2.08 10.97
CA ASP A 154 15.31 2.71 11.40
C ASP A 154 15.06 3.81 12.46
N ALA A 155 14.05 4.66 12.24
CA ALA A 155 13.64 5.69 13.18
C ALA A 155 13.24 5.10 14.54
N TYR A 156 12.42 4.06 14.54
CA TYR A 156 11.97 3.38 15.76
C TYR A 156 13.14 2.71 16.48
N ARG A 157 14.03 2.04 15.74
CA ARG A 157 15.19 1.35 16.31
C ARG A 157 16.15 2.35 16.95
N GLU A 158 16.46 3.45 16.27
CA GLU A 158 17.35 4.50 16.78
C GLU A 158 16.76 5.17 18.03
N PHE A 159 15.50 5.57 17.99
CA PHE A 159 14.84 6.23 19.11
C PHE A 159 14.76 5.34 20.36
N ALA A 160 14.40 4.07 20.18
CA ALA A 160 14.27 3.12 21.28
C ALA A 160 15.60 2.54 21.77
N GLY A 161 16.69 2.70 21.00
CA GLY A 161 17.93 1.95 21.22
C GLY A 161 17.72 0.43 21.12
N ALA A 162 16.81 -0.01 20.25
CA ALA A 162 16.40 -1.40 20.12
C ALA A 162 17.39 -2.23 19.28
N ASP A 163 17.40 -3.54 19.50
CA ASP A 163 18.15 -4.49 18.66
C ASP A 163 17.46 -4.65 17.30
N VAL A 164 16.12 -4.72 17.31
CA VAL A 164 15.27 -4.91 16.12
C VAL A 164 14.09 -3.94 16.17
N ALA A 165 13.58 -3.54 15.03
CA ALA A 165 12.30 -2.83 14.94
C ALA A 165 11.40 -3.43 13.86
N PHE A 166 10.09 -3.41 14.10
CA PHE A 166 9.07 -3.85 13.15
C PHE A 166 8.06 -2.75 12.86
N GLU A 167 7.59 -2.73 11.62
CA GLU A 167 6.46 -1.93 11.17
C GLU A 167 5.72 -2.74 10.09
N GLN A 168 4.45 -2.48 9.88
CA GLN A 168 3.75 -2.92 8.69
C GLN A 168 3.41 -1.68 7.87
N ALA A 169 4.18 -1.44 6.80
CA ALA A 169 4.06 -0.22 6.04
C ALA A 169 2.64 0.01 5.48
N SER A 170 1.83 -1.04 5.27
CA SER A 170 0.43 -0.89 4.84
C SER A 170 -0.50 -0.30 5.91
N LEU A 171 -0.12 -0.31 7.19
CA LEU A 171 -0.89 0.33 8.27
C LEU A 171 -0.74 1.86 8.29
N THR A 172 0.17 2.40 7.48
CA THR A 172 0.33 3.84 7.30
C THR A 172 -0.49 4.35 6.11
N SER A 173 -0.57 5.66 5.89
CA SER A 173 -1.42 6.21 4.82
C SER A 173 -0.65 6.59 3.56
N ASN A 174 0.35 7.48 3.68
CA ASN A 174 0.97 8.15 2.53
C ASN A 174 2.49 8.00 2.48
N ALA A 175 3.07 8.41 1.35
CA ALA A 175 4.50 8.59 1.15
C ALA A 175 4.97 9.95 1.70
N LEU A 176 6.28 10.12 1.86
CA LEU A 176 6.91 11.44 2.00
C LEU A 176 7.48 11.83 0.63
N TYR A 177 7.05 12.95 0.08
CA TYR A 177 7.40 13.34 -1.29
C TYR A 177 8.68 14.18 -1.33
N LYS A 178 9.40 14.11 -2.46
CA LYS A 178 10.57 14.93 -2.75
C LYS A 178 10.31 16.41 -2.49
N GLY A 179 11.23 17.08 -1.78
CA GLY A 179 11.20 18.51 -1.49
C GLY A 179 11.30 18.81 0.00
N GLN A 180 10.84 20.00 0.38
CA GLN A 180 10.68 20.40 1.77
C GLN A 180 9.53 19.60 2.40
N LEU A 181 9.78 19.06 3.59
CA LEU A 181 8.79 18.40 4.43
C LEU A 181 8.43 19.29 5.63
N SER A 182 7.14 19.40 5.88
CA SER A 182 6.51 20.03 7.04
C SER A 182 6.10 18.98 8.08
N THR A 183 5.74 19.41 9.28
CA THR A 183 5.26 18.54 10.36
C THR A 183 3.99 17.79 9.94
N VAL A 184 3.08 18.43 9.20
CA VAL A 184 1.83 17.81 8.76
C VAL A 184 2.06 16.66 7.77
N ASP A 185 3.16 16.69 6.99
CA ASP A 185 3.50 15.60 6.06
C ASP A 185 3.71 14.28 6.79
N PHE A 186 4.37 14.31 7.96
CA PHE A 186 4.57 13.12 8.79
C PHE A 186 3.26 12.64 9.42
N TYR A 187 2.44 13.56 9.92
CA TYR A 187 1.13 13.21 10.48
C TYR A 187 0.22 12.57 9.41
N ASN A 188 0.21 13.11 8.19
CA ASN A 188 -0.58 12.59 7.07
C ASN A 188 0.00 11.30 6.46
N ALA A 189 1.31 11.08 6.56
CA ALA A 189 1.96 9.85 6.11
C ALA A 189 1.77 8.70 7.10
N LEU A 190 1.85 8.99 8.41
CA LEU A 190 1.65 8.05 9.51
C LEU A 190 0.36 8.34 10.27
N THR A 191 -0.78 8.42 9.55
CA THR A 191 -2.08 8.62 10.22
C THR A 191 -2.46 7.37 11.00
N ALA A 192 -1.99 7.30 12.24
CA ALA A 192 -2.43 6.33 13.21
C ALA A 192 -3.81 6.73 13.77
N ILE A 193 -4.49 5.78 14.40
CA ILE A 193 -5.80 6.02 15.01
C ILE A 193 -5.63 7.02 16.15
N TRP A 194 -6.13 8.24 15.95
CA TRP A 194 -6.16 9.24 17.01
C TRP A 194 -7.17 8.85 18.08
N SER A 195 -6.72 8.84 19.34
CA SER A 195 -7.55 8.52 20.49
C SER A 195 -8.01 9.81 21.19
N PRO A 196 -9.34 10.06 21.27
CA PRO A 196 -9.87 11.20 22.03
C PRO A 196 -9.62 11.11 23.53
N TYR A 197 -9.28 9.91 24.04
CA TYR A 197 -9.04 9.71 25.46
C TYR A 197 -7.62 10.06 25.89
N SER A 198 -6.62 9.76 25.05
CA SER A 198 -5.22 10.09 25.33
C SER A 198 -4.77 11.39 24.64
N GLU A 199 -5.60 11.96 23.77
CA GLU A 199 -5.26 13.06 22.85
C GLU A 199 -4.01 12.78 22.00
N LYS A 200 -3.75 11.51 21.69
CA LYS A 200 -2.58 11.06 20.92
C LYS A 200 -2.99 10.07 19.83
N ALA A 201 -2.21 10.04 18.76
CA ALA A 201 -2.17 8.91 17.85
C ALA A 201 -1.44 7.72 18.49
N TRP A 202 -1.17 6.67 17.70
CA TRP A 202 -0.41 5.52 18.16
C TRP A 202 0.97 5.90 18.65
N THR A 203 1.41 5.20 19.69
CA THR A 203 2.70 5.43 20.35
C THR A 203 3.67 4.30 20.04
N LEU A 204 4.96 4.64 19.98
CA LEU A 204 6.00 3.63 19.87
C LEU A 204 6.15 2.89 21.20
N LYS A 205 6.36 1.58 21.11
CA LYS A 205 6.54 0.70 22.26
C LYS A 205 7.82 -0.12 22.12
N THR A 206 8.28 -0.64 23.25
CA THR A 206 9.40 -1.59 23.29
C THR A 206 8.99 -2.83 24.06
N VAL A 207 9.38 -3.98 23.55
CA VAL A 207 9.14 -5.29 24.18
C VAL A 207 10.40 -6.15 24.05
N ARG A 208 10.68 -6.99 25.05
CA ARG A 208 11.74 -7.98 24.94
C ARG A 208 11.22 -9.27 24.35
N MET A 209 11.92 -9.79 23.34
CA MET A 209 11.63 -11.09 22.75
C MET A 209 12.89 -11.95 22.81
N THR A 210 12.75 -13.23 23.16
CA THR A 210 13.87 -14.18 22.99
C THR A 210 14.09 -14.44 21.51
N GLY A 211 15.27 -14.94 21.13
CA GLY A 211 15.50 -15.37 19.76
C GLY A 211 14.52 -16.46 19.31
N GLU A 212 14.08 -17.33 20.22
CA GLU A 212 13.01 -18.30 19.95
C GLU A 212 11.68 -17.61 19.60
N THR A 213 11.26 -16.61 20.38
CA THR A 213 10.05 -15.82 20.09
C THR A 213 10.18 -15.09 18.75
N LEU A 214 11.32 -14.45 18.47
CA LEU A 214 11.56 -13.74 17.20
C LEU A 214 11.52 -14.68 16.00
N ASN A 215 12.22 -15.82 16.08
CA ASN A 215 12.21 -16.84 15.04
C ASN A 215 10.78 -17.32 14.74
N TRP A 216 9.98 -17.50 15.78
CA TRP A 216 8.58 -17.91 15.64
C TRP A 216 7.70 -16.81 15.04
N VAL A 217 7.77 -15.57 15.54
CA VAL A 217 7.01 -14.42 14.99
C VAL A 217 7.27 -14.26 13.50
N LEU A 218 8.55 -14.28 13.09
CA LEU A 218 8.93 -14.11 11.70
C LEU A 218 8.45 -15.25 10.81
N ASN A 219 8.59 -16.50 11.26
CA ASN A 219 8.05 -17.65 10.52
C ASN A 219 6.54 -17.55 10.34
N PHE A 220 5.81 -17.14 11.37
CA PHE A 220 4.37 -16.94 11.25
C PHE A 220 4.05 -15.84 10.24
N VAL A 221 4.64 -14.66 10.38
CA VAL A 221 4.37 -13.51 9.49
C VAL A 221 4.68 -13.89 8.04
N LEU A 222 5.79 -14.58 7.80
CA LEU A 222 6.18 -15.05 6.47
C LEU A 222 5.21 -16.10 5.91
N SER A 223 4.67 -17.00 6.74
CA SER A 223 3.66 -17.99 6.33
C SER A 223 2.26 -17.40 6.15
N ALA A 224 1.90 -16.42 6.97
CA ALA A 224 0.58 -15.81 7.02
C ALA A 224 0.44 -14.62 6.08
N SER A 225 1.53 -14.11 5.50
CA SER A 225 1.53 -12.96 4.57
C SER A 225 0.61 -13.16 3.36
N ALA A 226 0.39 -14.41 2.94
CA ALA A 226 -0.57 -14.75 1.89
C ALA A 226 -2.05 -14.57 2.30
N TYR A 227 -2.32 -14.41 3.60
CA TYR A 227 -3.66 -14.34 4.20
C TYR A 227 -3.89 -13.07 5.04
N ILE A 228 -2.84 -12.29 5.30
CA ILE A 228 -2.92 -11.02 6.03
C ILE A 228 -2.92 -9.89 5.00
N PRO A 229 -4.05 -9.16 4.84
CA PRO A 229 -4.09 -7.98 4.00
C PRO A 229 -3.00 -6.98 4.41
N GLY A 230 -2.21 -6.50 3.46
CA GLY A 230 -1.17 -5.49 3.70
C GLY A 230 0.28 -5.99 3.75
N GLY A 231 0.54 -7.26 3.48
CA GLY A 231 1.90 -7.76 3.17
C GLY A 231 2.82 -8.02 4.38
N LEU A 232 4.12 -8.08 4.12
CA LEU A 232 5.16 -8.45 5.09
C LEU A 232 5.53 -7.29 6.03
N LEU A 233 6.08 -7.65 7.21
CA LEU A 233 6.66 -6.67 8.12
C LEU A 233 7.88 -6.01 7.47
N SER A 234 7.94 -4.69 7.54
CA SER A 234 9.19 -3.94 7.42
C SER A 234 10.04 -4.16 8.67
N VAL A 235 11.36 -4.25 8.50
CA VAL A 235 12.28 -4.59 9.59
C VAL A 235 13.51 -3.68 9.61
N SER A 236 14.13 -3.53 10.78
CA SER A 236 15.45 -2.92 10.95
C SER A 236 16.27 -3.67 11.99
N GLY A 237 17.61 -3.64 11.86
CA GLY A 237 18.54 -4.32 12.77
C GLY A 237 18.73 -5.82 12.51
N MET A 238 18.10 -6.35 11.46
CA MET A 238 18.16 -7.76 11.10
C MET A 238 18.25 -8.00 9.59
N HIS A 239 18.73 -9.18 9.22
CA HIS A 239 18.69 -9.73 7.86
C HIS A 239 18.05 -11.12 7.92
N ALA A 240 16.98 -11.33 7.15
CA ALA A 240 16.33 -12.62 7.02
C ALA A 240 16.39 -13.12 5.58
N VAL A 241 16.75 -14.39 5.40
CA VAL A 241 16.54 -15.11 4.13
C VAL A 241 15.35 -16.02 4.29
N TYR A 242 14.40 -15.97 3.34
CA TYR A 242 13.20 -16.80 3.41
C TYR A 242 12.81 -17.38 2.05
N ASP A 243 12.10 -18.51 2.09
CA ASP A 243 11.55 -19.16 0.91
C ASP A 243 10.03 -18.89 0.84
N PRO A 244 9.57 -18.02 -0.07
CA PRO A 244 8.15 -17.71 -0.26
C PRO A 244 7.36 -18.87 -0.88
N MET A 245 8.01 -19.91 -1.42
CA MET A 245 7.35 -21.07 -2.03
C MET A 245 6.91 -22.14 -1.02
N VAL A 246 7.42 -22.06 0.21
CA VAL A 246 7.08 -23.02 1.26
C VAL A 246 5.60 -22.86 1.62
N LEU A 247 4.86 -23.96 1.48
CA LEU A 247 3.39 -24.03 1.53
C LEU A 247 2.76 -23.10 2.56
N LYS A 248 1.70 -22.44 2.10
CA LYS A 248 0.69 -21.65 2.81
C LYS A 248 -0.14 -22.47 3.81
N ASP A 249 0.42 -23.50 4.44
CA ASP A 249 -0.26 -24.32 5.46
C ASP A 249 0.33 -24.02 6.84
N THR A 250 -0.45 -23.27 7.63
CA THR A 250 -0.11 -22.80 8.99
C THR A 250 0.02 -23.92 10.02
N LYS A 251 -0.20 -25.20 9.64
CA LYS A 251 -0.18 -26.35 10.55
C LYS A 251 1.14 -27.13 10.57
N ILE A 252 2.16 -26.69 9.84
CA ILE A 252 3.39 -27.47 9.71
C ILE A 252 4.29 -27.34 10.95
N LYS A 253 4.51 -28.46 11.64
CA LYS A 253 5.41 -28.61 12.80
C LYS A 253 6.86 -28.96 12.44
N ASP A 254 7.16 -29.06 11.15
CA ASP A 254 8.43 -29.53 10.60
C ASP A 254 9.32 -28.35 10.22
N ASP A 255 10.52 -28.26 10.78
CA ASP A 255 11.43 -27.12 10.60
C ASP A 255 11.88 -26.95 9.14
N GLU A 256 11.97 -28.02 8.35
CA GLU A 256 12.36 -27.95 6.92
C GLU A 256 11.31 -27.24 6.06
N LYS A 257 10.07 -27.21 6.55
CA LYS A 257 8.89 -26.64 5.88
C LYS A 257 8.50 -25.28 6.44
N ARG A 258 9.45 -24.58 7.05
CA ARG A 258 9.32 -23.18 7.46
C ARG A 258 9.82 -22.23 6.37
N PRO A 259 9.18 -21.06 6.18
CA PRO A 259 9.63 -20.09 5.18
C PRO A 259 10.97 -19.47 5.57
N LEU A 260 11.19 -19.13 6.85
CA LEU A 260 12.47 -18.54 7.29
C LEU A 260 13.61 -19.56 7.18
N LYS A 261 14.68 -19.22 6.45
CA LYS A 261 15.85 -20.08 6.23
C LYS A 261 17.07 -19.63 7.03
N SER A 262 17.26 -18.32 7.18
CA SER A 262 18.24 -17.76 8.09
C SER A 262 17.74 -16.44 8.68
N LEU A 263 18.24 -16.12 9.87
CA LEU A 263 18.02 -14.85 10.53
C LEU A 263 19.31 -14.40 11.21
N GLU A 264 19.73 -13.19 10.92
CA GLU A 264 20.81 -12.51 11.59
C GLU A 264 20.28 -11.25 12.29
N ILE A 265 20.78 -10.97 13.50
CA ILE A 265 20.52 -9.73 14.23
C ILE A 265 21.85 -9.05 14.50
N GLY A 266 22.00 -7.81 14.02
CA GLY A 266 23.26 -7.07 14.11
C GLY A 266 24.44 -7.78 13.42
N GLY A 267 24.18 -8.47 12.29
CA GLY A 267 25.19 -9.20 11.51
C GLY A 267 25.72 -10.48 12.18
N LYS A 268 24.97 -11.04 13.14
CA LYS A 268 25.28 -12.31 13.79
C LYS A 268 24.10 -13.26 13.67
N PRO A 269 24.33 -14.57 13.45
CA PRO A 269 23.26 -15.56 13.48
C PRO A 269 22.44 -15.44 14.77
N LEU A 270 21.12 -15.62 14.65
CA LEU A 270 20.19 -15.55 15.75
C LEU A 270 20.58 -16.51 16.89
N ASP A 271 20.83 -15.96 18.08
CA ASP A 271 20.88 -16.74 19.32
C ASP A 271 19.46 -16.89 19.89
N LEU A 272 18.93 -18.12 19.89
CA LEU A 272 17.57 -18.44 20.33
C LEU A 272 17.32 -18.12 21.82
N LYS A 273 18.36 -18.15 22.65
CA LYS A 273 18.24 -17.92 24.11
C LYS A 273 18.49 -16.47 24.50
N LYS A 274 19.16 -15.70 23.63
CA LYS A 274 19.37 -14.27 23.86
C LYS A 274 18.02 -13.53 23.82
N SER A 275 17.87 -12.57 24.72
CA SER A 275 16.77 -11.60 24.69
C SER A 275 17.19 -10.37 23.89
N TYR A 276 16.31 -9.96 22.98
CA TYR A 276 16.48 -8.79 22.11
C TYR A 276 15.40 -7.77 22.44
N LEU A 277 15.78 -6.50 22.50
CA LEU A 277 14.84 -5.39 22.61
C LEU A 277 14.25 -5.11 21.22
N VAL A 278 12.93 -5.12 21.12
CA VAL A 278 12.19 -4.92 19.87
C VAL A 278 11.34 -3.67 19.98
N ALA A 279 11.50 -2.73 19.04
CA ALA A 279 10.65 -1.55 18.91
C ALA A 279 9.48 -1.84 17.96
N ILE A 280 8.25 -1.57 18.40
CA ILE A 280 7.03 -1.81 17.63
C ILE A 280 6.02 -0.67 17.86
N PRO A 281 5.30 -0.20 16.83
CA PRO A 281 4.19 0.74 17.02
C PRO A 281 2.97 0.01 17.61
N GLU A 282 1.97 0.76 18.08
CA GLU A 282 0.72 0.20 18.63
C GLU A 282 0.03 -0.76 17.66
N GLY A 283 -0.05 -0.44 16.36
CA GLY A 283 -0.68 -1.34 15.38
C GLY A 283 -0.07 -2.74 15.32
N ILE A 284 1.26 -2.83 15.39
CA ILE A 284 1.97 -4.12 15.47
C ILE A 284 1.73 -4.79 16.82
N ASN A 285 1.67 -4.02 17.90
CA ASN A 285 1.33 -4.55 19.22
C ASN A 285 -0.07 -5.18 19.25
N GLU A 286 -1.07 -4.49 18.70
CA GLU A 286 -2.45 -4.99 18.58
C GLU A 286 -2.53 -6.22 17.68
N ALA A 287 -1.76 -6.25 16.58
CA ALA A 287 -1.65 -7.42 15.73
C ALA A 287 -1.10 -8.63 16.51
N ILE A 288 -0.03 -8.46 17.30
CA ILE A 288 0.50 -9.52 18.17
C ILE A 288 -0.56 -9.97 19.17
N ASP A 289 -1.28 -9.05 19.84
CA ASP A 289 -2.34 -9.39 20.80
C ASP A 289 -3.52 -10.14 20.17
N PHE A 290 -3.90 -9.75 18.94
CA PHE A 290 -4.91 -10.46 18.16
C PHE A 290 -4.46 -11.88 17.87
N LEU A 291 -3.23 -12.02 17.40
CA LEU A 291 -2.67 -13.29 17.02
C LEU A 291 -2.47 -14.24 18.23
N GLU A 292 -2.07 -13.72 19.39
CA GLU A 292 -1.96 -14.48 20.65
C GLU A 292 -3.26 -15.19 21.06
N LYS A 293 -4.43 -14.71 20.61
CA LYS A 293 -5.74 -15.36 20.86
C LYS A 293 -5.92 -16.67 20.08
N PHE A 294 -5.26 -16.77 18.93
CA PHE A 294 -5.29 -17.96 18.09
C PHE A 294 -4.06 -18.86 18.34
N TRP A 295 -3.10 -18.39 19.15
CA TRP A 295 -1.84 -19.04 19.40
C TRP A 295 -1.75 -19.69 20.78
N GLY A 296 -0.94 -20.75 20.88
CA GLY A 296 -0.54 -21.35 22.16
C GLY A 296 0.68 -20.69 22.81
N ASN A 297 1.42 -19.85 22.07
CA ASN A 297 2.60 -19.13 22.52
C ASN A 297 2.26 -17.66 22.80
N LYS A 298 2.93 -17.05 23.77
CA LYS A 298 2.75 -15.64 24.16
C LYS A 298 4.08 -14.91 24.19
N VAL A 299 4.08 -13.64 23.82
CA VAL A 299 5.20 -12.74 24.03
C VAL A 299 5.28 -12.40 25.52
N ASP A 300 6.47 -12.49 26.10
CA ASP A 300 6.69 -12.05 27.47
C ASP A 300 6.50 -10.53 27.56
N ARG A 301 5.51 -10.11 28.35
CA ARG A 301 5.15 -8.70 28.55
C ARG A 301 5.80 -8.07 29.79
N THR A 302 6.67 -8.79 30.50
CA THR A 302 7.28 -8.31 31.76
C THR A 302 8.05 -7.00 31.55
N ASP A 303 8.80 -6.90 30.46
CA ASP A 303 9.59 -5.70 30.09
C ASP A 303 8.92 -4.86 28.99
N PHE A 304 7.59 -4.96 28.84
CA PHE A 304 6.85 -4.15 27.89
C PHE A 304 6.77 -2.69 28.38
N ARG A 305 7.08 -1.75 27.48
CA ARG A 305 7.05 -0.31 27.78
C ARG A 305 6.43 0.48 26.63
N ASP A 306 5.45 1.31 26.97
CA ASP A 306 5.01 2.41 26.12
C ASP A 306 6.00 3.58 26.28
N THR A 307 6.53 4.10 25.17
CA THR A 307 7.46 5.24 25.22
C THR A 307 6.75 6.55 25.50
N GLY A 308 5.43 6.60 25.29
CA GLY A 308 4.59 7.78 25.39
C GLY A 308 4.74 8.76 24.21
N VAL A 309 5.59 8.43 23.23
CA VAL A 309 5.87 9.26 22.05
C VAL A 309 5.14 8.67 20.85
N GLU A 310 4.41 9.53 20.14
CA GLU A 310 3.70 9.15 18.92
C GLU A 310 4.70 8.69 17.86
N ASP A 311 4.41 7.57 17.19
CA ASP A 311 5.29 6.96 16.20
C ASP A 311 5.60 7.91 15.03
N TRP A 312 4.62 8.68 14.57
CA TRP A 312 4.81 9.73 13.56
C TRP A 312 5.80 10.81 14.00
N ARG A 313 5.85 11.14 15.30
CA ARG A 313 6.85 12.08 15.84
C ARG A 313 8.24 11.46 15.91
N VAL A 314 8.33 10.17 16.17
CA VAL A 314 9.61 9.44 16.11
C VAL A 314 10.18 9.51 14.69
N ALA A 315 9.34 9.25 13.67
CA ALA A 315 9.71 9.36 12.27
C ALA A 315 10.10 10.81 11.89
N ALA A 316 9.29 11.79 12.25
CA ALA A 316 9.54 13.22 12.02
C ALA A 316 10.90 13.67 12.57
N ASN A 317 11.19 13.33 13.84
CA ASN A 317 12.44 13.69 14.48
C ASN A 317 13.65 12.98 13.86
N TYR A 318 13.50 11.71 13.47
CA TYR A 318 14.54 10.97 12.77
C TYR A 318 14.88 11.64 11.43
N VAL A 319 13.87 11.95 10.62
CA VAL A 319 14.10 12.59 9.32
C VAL A 319 14.69 13.99 9.48
N ALA A 320 14.22 14.79 10.43
CA ALA A 320 14.82 16.10 10.73
C ALA A 320 16.32 15.99 11.10
N LYS A 321 16.69 14.96 11.87
CA LYS A 321 18.08 14.70 12.27
C LYS A 321 18.96 14.22 11.10
N HIS A 322 18.38 13.51 10.14
CA HIS A 322 19.10 12.92 9.00
C HIS A 322 18.90 13.68 7.68
N SER A 323 18.30 14.87 7.73
CA SER A 323 18.06 15.73 6.57
C SER A 323 19.38 16.24 5.93
N PRO A 324 19.48 16.30 4.59
CA PRO A 324 18.49 15.85 3.62
C PRO A 324 18.47 14.33 3.45
N ILE A 325 17.28 13.76 3.30
CA ILE A 325 17.12 12.34 2.97
C ILE A 325 17.43 12.13 1.48
N THR A 326 18.28 11.15 1.20
CA THR A 326 18.72 10.77 -0.16
C THR A 326 18.58 9.27 -0.39
N ALA A 327 18.69 8.82 -1.64
CA ALA A 327 18.70 7.37 -1.95
C ALA A 327 19.79 6.58 -1.24
N ALA A 328 20.89 7.23 -0.83
CA ALA A 328 21.97 6.59 -0.08
C ALA A 328 21.70 6.53 1.44
N SER A 329 20.78 7.37 1.96
CA SER A 329 20.50 7.48 3.39
C SER A 329 19.61 6.36 3.94
N ILE A 330 18.84 5.70 3.07
CA ILE A 330 17.96 4.59 3.43
C ILE A 330 18.37 3.39 2.56
N SER A 331 18.79 2.30 3.19
CA SER A 331 19.10 1.06 2.46
C SER A 331 17.84 0.49 1.83
N ARG A 332 17.89 0.05 0.56
CA ARG A 332 16.86 -0.79 -0.07
C ARG A 332 17.46 -2.15 -0.44
N GLY A 333 16.85 -3.21 0.08
CA GLY A 333 17.29 -4.59 -0.13
C GLY A 333 18.27 -5.05 0.95
N GLY A 334 18.26 -6.36 1.19
CA GLY A 334 19.18 -7.01 2.13
C GLY A 334 18.68 -7.05 3.57
N ARG A 335 17.46 -6.59 3.86
CA ARG A 335 16.81 -6.84 5.16
C ARG A 335 15.92 -8.08 5.10
N LEU A 336 15.14 -8.20 4.03
CA LEU A 336 14.37 -9.38 3.70
C LEU A 336 14.76 -9.87 2.30
N THR A 337 15.40 -11.03 2.23
CA THR A 337 15.91 -11.60 0.97
C THR A 337 15.18 -12.89 0.68
N VAL A 338 14.57 -13.01 -0.51
CA VAL A 338 14.02 -14.30 -0.92
C VAL A 338 15.12 -15.27 -1.34
N LEU A 339 14.87 -16.56 -1.16
CA LEU A 339 15.83 -17.63 -1.43
C LEU A 339 16.14 -17.78 -2.93
N GLN A 340 15.19 -17.45 -3.81
CA GLN A 340 15.37 -17.46 -5.26
C GLN A 340 15.82 -16.08 -5.76
N SER A 341 15.90 -15.89 -7.09
CA SER A 341 16.08 -14.56 -7.68
C SER A 341 14.83 -13.71 -7.47
N ASP A 342 14.99 -12.39 -7.47
CA ASP A 342 13.88 -11.47 -7.27
C ASP A 342 14.19 -10.16 -7.97
N LEU A 343 13.69 -10.06 -9.21
CA LEU A 343 13.88 -8.85 -9.98
C LEU A 343 12.87 -7.79 -9.56
N ALA A 344 13.39 -6.59 -9.30
CA ALA A 344 12.59 -5.45 -8.89
C ALA A 344 12.82 -4.25 -9.81
N LEU A 345 11.73 -3.57 -10.13
CA LEU A 345 11.71 -2.22 -10.71
C LEU A 345 11.22 -1.24 -9.66
N TYR A 346 11.75 -0.03 -9.63
CA TYR A 346 11.28 1.02 -8.73
C TYR A 346 11.14 2.35 -9.46
N HIS A 347 10.28 3.23 -8.96
CA HIS A 347 9.99 4.49 -9.65
C HIS A 347 11.22 5.40 -9.73
N ASP A 348 12.05 5.40 -8.68
CA ASP A 348 13.30 6.15 -8.56
C ASP A 348 14.46 5.52 -9.34
N ASP A 349 14.27 4.29 -9.84
CA ASP A 349 15.18 3.60 -10.75
C ASP A 349 14.85 3.87 -12.23
N VAL A 350 13.80 4.66 -12.51
CA VAL A 350 13.36 5.02 -13.86
C VAL A 350 13.52 6.51 -14.09
N VAL A 351 14.36 6.87 -15.08
CA VAL A 351 14.51 8.25 -15.54
C VAL A 351 13.93 8.36 -16.94
N THR A 352 12.96 9.25 -17.14
CA THR A 352 12.33 9.46 -18.45
C THR A 352 12.55 10.87 -18.98
N THR A 353 12.57 10.99 -20.31
CA THR A 353 12.55 12.27 -21.02
C THR A 353 11.63 12.15 -22.24
N ARG A 354 11.01 13.27 -22.63
CA ARG A 354 10.10 13.31 -23.79
C ARG A 354 10.45 14.45 -24.74
N SER A 355 10.31 14.18 -26.04
CA SER A 355 10.28 15.17 -27.11
C SER A 355 9.10 14.89 -28.05
N GLY A 356 7.98 15.60 -27.85
CA GLY A 356 6.73 15.33 -28.57
C GLY A 356 6.21 13.93 -28.23
N THR A 357 6.12 13.03 -29.22
CA THR A 357 5.73 11.64 -29.00
C THR A 357 6.90 10.71 -28.67
N GLN A 358 8.15 11.17 -28.84
CA GLN A 358 9.32 10.34 -28.58
C GLN A 358 9.61 10.31 -27.08
N VAL A 359 9.67 9.12 -26.51
CA VAL A 359 10.00 8.88 -25.11
C VAL A 359 11.31 8.09 -25.03
N HIS A 360 12.23 8.58 -24.20
CA HIS A 360 13.43 7.86 -23.80
C HIS A 360 13.36 7.56 -22.31
N ALA A 361 13.61 6.32 -21.92
CA ALA A 361 13.62 5.90 -20.53
C ALA A 361 14.89 5.09 -20.22
N SER A 362 15.59 5.43 -19.14
CA SER A 362 16.66 4.64 -18.56
C SER A 362 16.11 3.93 -17.33
N VAL A 363 16.03 2.60 -17.39
CA VAL A 363 15.40 1.76 -16.35
C VAL A 363 16.44 0.89 -15.67
N THR A 364 16.63 1.05 -14.36
CA THR A 364 17.48 0.16 -13.56
C THR A 364 16.65 -1.02 -13.05
N VAL A 365 17.07 -2.24 -13.43
CA VAL A 365 16.49 -3.49 -12.93
C VAL A 365 17.45 -4.07 -11.89
N ARG A 366 16.96 -4.36 -10.69
CA ARG A 366 17.75 -4.89 -9.57
C ARG A 366 17.40 -6.35 -9.31
N ASN A 367 18.36 -7.15 -8.85
CA ASN A 367 18.08 -8.47 -8.27
C ASN A 367 18.28 -8.44 -6.75
N LEU A 368 17.17 -8.49 -6.01
CA LEU A 368 17.14 -8.45 -4.55
C LEU A 368 17.14 -9.85 -3.91
N GLY A 369 17.15 -10.90 -4.74
CA GLY A 369 17.11 -12.29 -4.31
C GLY A 369 18.50 -12.88 -4.04
N SER A 370 18.52 -14.14 -3.63
CA SER A 370 19.76 -14.85 -3.26
C SER A 370 20.44 -15.57 -4.42
N THR A 371 19.80 -15.70 -5.58
CA THR A 371 20.35 -16.39 -6.77
C THR A 371 20.32 -15.53 -8.01
N THR A 372 21.15 -15.87 -9.01
CA THR A 372 21.14 -15.21 -10.32
C THR A 372 19.80 -15.41 -11.02
N SER A 373 19.21 -14.32 -11.52
CA SER A 373 17.96 -14.38 -12.29
C SER A 373 18.20 -15.04 -13.64
N VAL A 374 17.14 -15.57 -14.25
CA VAL A 374 17.18 -15.85 -15.70
C VAL A 374 16.84 -14.58 -16.49
N ALA A 375 16.97 -14.63 -17.81
CA ALA A 375 16.61 -13.50 -18.67
C ALA A 375 15.10 -13.19 -18.58
N ARG A 376 14.76 -11.90 -18.66
CA ARG A 376 13.38 -11.40 -18.67
C ARG A 376 13.17 -10.46 -19.84
N GLN A 377 11.93 -10.03 -20.03
CA GLN A 377 11.55 -8.97 -20.93
C GLN A 377 11.03 -7.78 -20.13
N LEU A 378 11.39 -6.58 -20.54
CA LEU A 378 10.89 -5.32 -20.00
C LEU A 378 10.01 -4.68 -21.07
N GLN A 379 8.79 -4.33 -20.69
CA GLN A 379 7.84 -3.65 -21.57
C GLN A 379 7.44 -2.31 -20.97
N LEU A 380 7.36 -1.30 -21.83
CA LEU A 380 6.74 -0.02 -21.53
C LEU A 380 5.33 -0.03 -22.12
N THR A 381 4.35 0.29 -21.29
CA THR A 381 2.96 0.56 -21.71
C THR A 381 2.56 1.97 -21.26
N TYR A 382 1.50 2.51 -21.83
CA TYR A 382 0.98 3.84 -21.51
C TYR A 382 -0.53 3.80 -21.33
N ASP A 383 -1.08 4.74 -20.56
CA ASP A 383 -2.53 4.81 -20.42
C ASP A 383 -3.20 5.42 -21.65
N LYS A 384 -4.24 4.74 -22.15
CA LYS A 384 -5.03 5.19 -23.29
C LYS A 384 -5.93 6.39 -22.97
N THR A 385 -6.28 6.59 -21.71
CA THR A 385 -7.16 7.63 -21.15
C THR A 385 -6.37 8.59 -20.25
N PRO A 386 -5.41 9.36 -20.83
CA PRO A 386 -4.40 10.15 -20.11
C PRO A 386 -4.96 11.31 -19.28
N THR A 387 -6.26 11.59 -19.32
CA THR A 387 -6.90 12.65 -18.53
C THR A 387 -7.36 12.16 -17.16
N ASP A 388 -7.39 10.85 -16.93
CA ASP A 388 -7.89 10.22 -15.71
C ASP A 388 -6.75 9.50 -14.96
N PHE A 389 -5.89 10.25 -14.27
CA PHE A 389 -4.65 9.75 -13.64
C PHE A 389 -4.82 8.78 -12.47
N THR A 390 -6.07 8.54 -12.07
CA THR A 390 -6.44 7.67 -10.96
C THR A 390 -7.29 6.49 -11.44
N ASP A 391 -7.37 6.26 -12.76
CA ASP A 391 -8.03 5.08 -13.33
C ASP A 391 -7.34 3.75 -13.10
N ASP A 392 -8.16 2.69 -13.16
CA ASP A 392 -7.64 1.35 -13.40
C ASP A 392 -6.84 1.43 -14.70
N PRO A 393 -5.53 1.12 -14.67
CA PRO A 393 -4.66 1.23 -15.82
C PRO A 393 -5.31 0.58 -17.02
N ASN A 394 -5.40 1.31 -18.13
CA ASN A 394 -5.69 0.75 -19.44
C ASN A 394 -4.41 0.70 -20.27
N PRO A 395 -3.41 -0.11 -19.86
CA PRO A 395 -2.08 -0.07 -20.41
C PRO A 395 -2.12 -0.57 -21.85
N MET A 396 -1.84 0.33 -22.78
CA MET A 396 -1.59 -0.02 -24.17
C MET A 396 -0.10 -0.31 -24.33
N PRO A 397 0.26 -1.50 -24.83
CA PRO A 397 1.66 -1.83 -25.05
C PRO A 397 2.27 -0.92 -26.10
N THR A 398 3.53 -0.57 -25.91
CA THR A 398 4.34 -0.02 -26.99
C THR A 398 4.87 -1.15 -27.89
N ASP A 399 5.27 -0.80 -29.11
CA ASP A 399 5.70 -1.79 -30.12
C ASP A 399 7.02 -2.51 -29.78
N THR A 400 7.74 -2.05 -28.75
CA THR A 400 9.08 -2.54 -28.43
C THR A 400 9.12 -3.25 -27.08
N ILE A 401 9.65 -4.47 -27.09
CA ILE A 401 9.95 -5.27 -25.91
C ILE A 401 11.47 -5.37 -25.79
N TYR A 402 12.00 -5.09 -24.60
CA TYR A 402 13.43 -5.09 -24.32
C TYR A 402 13.84 -6.35 -23.57
N THR A 403 15.00 -6.92 -23.89
CA THR A 403 15.54 -8.07 -23.13
C THR A 403 16.34 -7.59 -21.92
N VAL A 404 15.99 -8.09 -20.75
CA VAL A 404 16.77 -7.97 -19.52
C VAL A 404 17.64 -9.22 -19.39
N PRO A 405 18.99 -9.10 -19.37
CA PRO A 405 19.86 -10.26 -19.21
C PRO A 405 19.76 -10.86 -17.79
N PRO A 406 20.27 -12.10 -17.58
CA PRO A 406 20.48 -12.64 -16.23
C PRO A 406 21.24 -11.67 -15.33
N ILE A 407 20.74 -11.43 -14.12
CA ILE A 407 21.34 -10.50 -13.14
C ILE A 407 21.79 -11.30 -11.92
N ALA A 408 23.05 -11.19 -11.54
CA ALA A 408 23.57 -11.85 -10.33
C ALA A 408 22.87 -11.34 -9.06
N ALA A 409 22.84 -12.15 -8.00
CA ALA A 409 22.29 -11.74 -6.70
C ALA A 409 22.94 -10.43 -6.19
N GLY A 410 22.12 -9.46 -5.79
CA GLY A 410 22.57 -8.14 -5.33
C GLY A 410 23.08 -7.19 -6.43
N ALA A 411 23.07 -7.60 -7.70
CA ALA A 411 23.47 -6.75 -8.82
C ALA A 411 22.28 -6.04 -9.48
N SER A 412 22.58 -5.13 -10.40
CA SER A 412 21.59 -4.43 -11.22
C SER A 412 22.08 -4.24 -12.65
N VAL A 413 21.15 -4.00 -13.58
CA VAL A 413 21.43 -3.63 -14.97
C VAL A 413 20.59 -2.42 -15.36
N VAL A 414 21.12 -1.57 -16.24
CA VAL A 414 20.37 -0.45 -16.82
C VAL A 414 19.94 -0.81 -18.24
N ILE A 415 18.67 -0.58 -18.55
CA ILE A 415 18.07 -0.79 -19.87
C ILE A 415 17.64 0.57 -20.44
N ASP A 416 18.27 0.97 -21.53
CA ASP A 416 17.90 2.17 -22.30
C ASP A 416 16.78 1.84 -23.29
N MET A 417 15.61 2.46 -23.07
CA MET A 417 14.40 2.25 -23.84
C MET A 417 14.05 3.49 -24.67
N LYS A 418 13.56 3.27 -25.89
CA LYS A 418 13.06 4.30 -26.81
C LYS A 418 11.73 3.85 -27.37
N THR A 419 10.72 4.71 -27.27
CA THR A 419 9.41 4.42 -27.82
C THR A 419 8.75 5.66 -28.41
N THR A 420 7.71 5.44 -29.21
CA THR A 420 6.87 6.50 -29.78
C THR A 420 5.45 6.34 -29.27
N LEU A 421 4.95 7.34 -28.57
CA LEU A 421 3.54 7.41 -28.16
C LEU A 421 2.64 7.85 -29.34
N PRO A 422 1.32 7.58 -29.28
CA PRO A 422 0.37 8.15 -30.25
C PRO A 422 0.40 9.68 -30.29
N SER A 423 0.02 10.26 -31.42
CA SER A 423 0.10 11.71 -31.67
C SER A 423 -0.67 12.57 -30.65
N GLU A 424 -1.82 12.07 -30.20
CA GLU A 424 -2.69 12.67 -29.20
C GLU A 424 -2.02 12.76 -27.81
N MET A 425 -0.98 11.96 -27.56
CA MET A 425 -0.26 11.94 -26.29
C MET A 425 0.88 12.96 -26.21
N ALA A 426 1.19 13.67 -27.30
CA ALA A 426 2.39 14.49 -27.43
C ALA A 426 2.49 15.68 -26.44
N SER A 427 1.35 16.16 -25.93
CA SER A 427 1.27 17.38 -25.10
C SER A 427 0.40 17.23 -23.85
N VAL A 428 -0.09 16.02 -23.58
CA VAL A 428 -0.84 15.71 -22.35
C VAL A 428 0.09 15.06 -21.33
N ARG A 429 -0.39 14.95 -20.09
CA ARG A 429 0.24 14.11 -19.08
C ARG A 429 -0.06 12.65 -19.43
N VAL A 430 0.88 11.73 -19.26
CA VAL A 430 0.70 10.33 -19.65
C VAL A 430 1.22 9.42 -18.55
N PRO A 431 0.37 8.61 -17.90
CA PRO A 431 0.83 7.49 -17.09
C PRO A 431 1.63 6.51 -17.96
N LEU A 432 2.83 6.19 -17.52
CA LEU A 432 3.73 5.20 -18.12
C LEU A 432 3.91 4.06 -17.14
N TYR A 433 3.83 2.83 -17.64
CA TYR A 433 4.00 1.61 -16.85
C TYR A 433 5.16 0.79 -17.41
N PHE A 434 6.08 0.44 -16.54
CA PHE A 434 7.23 -0.40 -16.85
C PHE A 434 7.00 -1.74 -16.16
N THR A 435 6.94 -2.83 -16.93
CA THR A 435 6.64 -4.16 -16.40
C THR A 435 7.67 -5.17 -16.87
N LEU A 436 8.11 -6.02 -15.95
CA LEU A 436 8.86 -7.22 -16.28
C LEU A 436 7.88 -8.32 -16.65
N ASN A 437 8.14 -9.04 -17.73
CA ASN A 437 7.38 -10.24 -18.03
C ASN A 437 7.63 -11.27 -16.92
N THR A 438 6.54 -11.80 -16.37
CA THR A 438 6.65 -12.79 -15.31
C THR A 438 6.80 -14.16 -15.95
N ASP A 439 7.90 -14.83 -15.66
CA ASP A 439 8.00 -16.27 -15.85
C ASP A 439 7.05 -16.94 -14.86
N PRO A 440 6.04 -17.70 -15.31
CA PRO A 440 5.09 -18.36 -14.41
C PRO A 440 5.75 -19.32 -13.41
N SER A 441 7.00 -19.72 -13.67
CA SER A 441 7.81 -20.56 -12.78
C SER A 441 8.63 -19.78 -11.75
N ASP A 442 8.64 -18.44 -11.83
CA ASP A 442 9.20 -17.53 -10.83
C ASP A 442 8.04 -16.89 -10.05
N PRO A 443 7.58 -17.50 -8.95
CA PRO A 443 6.45 -17.03 -8.17
C PRO A 443 6.76 -15.76 -7.36
N ASN A 444 7.99 -15.23 -7.44
CA ASN A 444 8.45 -14.16 -6.58
C ASN A 444 8.26 -12.80 -7.24
N LYS A 445 7.59 -11.91 -6.50
CA LYS A 445 7.27 -10.55 -6.93
C LYS A 445 7.55 -9.58 -5.80
N SER A 446 8.80 -9.19 -5.57
CA SER A 446 9.01 -8.03 -4.69
C SER A 446 8.51 -6.76 -5.36
N ASN A 447 8.78 -6.55 -6.65
CA ASN A 447 8.11 -5.51 -7.46
C ASN A 447 8.30 -5.73 -8.97
N ASP A 448 7.34 -6.39 -9.65
CA ASP A 448 7.43 -6.73 -11.08
C ASP A 448 7.08 -5.57 -12.03
N GLY A 449 6.68 -4.42 -11.48
CA GLY A 449 6.38 -3.23 -12.25
C GLY A 449 6.54 -1.94 -11.48
N THR A 450 6.69 -0.85 -12.21
CA THR A 450 6.62 0.50 -11.66
C THR A 450 5.98 1.44 -12.65
N TRP A 451 5.58 2.61 -12.18
CA TRP A 451 4.90 3.58 -13.01
C TRP A 451 5.28 5.01 -12.68
N LEU A 452 5.09 5.87 -13.67
CA LEU A 452 5.40 7.27 -13.56
C LEU A 452 4.33 8.08 -14.30
N LEU A 453 4.01 9.25 -13.78
CA LEU A 453 3.31 10.26 -14.53
C LEU A 453 4.33 11.06 -15.33
N MET A 454 4.30 10.92 -16.66
CA MET A 454 5.02 11.81 -17.55
C MET A 454 4.24 13.13 -17.67
N GLU A 455 4.88 14.22 -17.28
CA GLU A 455 4.31 15.56 -17.27
C GLU A 455 4.33 16.21 -18.67
N ARG A 456 3.57 17.30 -18.82
CA ARG A 456 3.46 18.00 -20.12
C ARG A 456 4.80 18.57 -20.60
N ASP A 457 5.65 18.97 -19.67
CA ASP A 457 6.99 19.51 -19.91
C ASP A 457 8.04 18.41 -20.19
N GLY A 458 7.65 17.14 -20.16
CA GLY A 458 8.52 15.99 -20.40
C GLY A 458 9.31 15.53 -19.17
N THR A 459 9.09 16.13 -18.00
CA THR A 459 9.56 15.59 -16.72
C THR A 459 8.69 14.40 -16.31
N SER A 460 9.13 13.62 -15.33
CA SER A 460 8.32 12.55 -14.75
C SER A 460 8.37 12.57 -13.24
N ARG A 461 7.26 12.20 -12.62
CA ARG A 461 7.15 11.96 -11.18
C ARG A 461 6.43 10.66 -10.91
N ALA A 462 6.61 10.07 -9.74
CA ALA A 462 5.91 8.84 -9.41
C ALA A 462 4.43 9.10 -9.11
N LEU A 463 3.54 8.32 -9.74
CA LEU A 463 2.10 8.32 -9.46
C LEU A 463 1.85 7.81 -8.04
N PRO A 464 0.97 8.42 -7.22
CA PRO A 464 0.68 8.03 -5.83
C PRO A 464 0.60 6.51 -5.62
N PRO A 465 1.08 5.94 -4.50
CA PRO A 465 1.27 4.48 -4.37
C PRO A 465 -0.05 3.70 -4.53
N ASN A 466 -1.17 4.37 -4.22
CA ASN A 466 -2.50 3.80 -4.20
C ASN A 466 -3.32 4.04 -5.48
N SER A 467 -2.73 4.60 -6.55
CA SER A 467 -3.43 4.55 -7.83
C SER A 467 -3.48 3.12 -8.39
N SER A 468 -2.70 2.17 -7.83
CA SER A 468 -2.52 0.82 -8.39
C SER A 468 -3.63 -0.14 -7.97
N PRO A 469 -4.30 -0.83 -8.91
CA PRO A 469 -5.13 -1.99 -8.58
C PRO A 469 -4.31 -3.11 -7.92
N ALA A 470 -2.97 -3.12 -8.06
CA ALA A 470 -2.14 -4.16 -7.45
C ALA A 470 -2.12 -4.10 -5.92
N ALA A 471 -2.37 -2.92 -5.31
CA ALA A 471 -2.59 -2.83 -3.87
C ALA A 471 -3.92 -3.51 -3.45
N ALA A 472 -4.90 -3.58 -4.35
CA ALA A 472 -6.13 -4.34 -4.18
C ALA A 472 -6.00 -5.83 -4.57
N GLN A 473 -5.03 -6.20 -5.43
CA GLN A 473 -4.83 -7.61 -5.85
C GLN A 473 -4.25 -8.54 -4.77
N LEU A 474 -3.78 -8.02 -3.64
CA LEU A 474 -3.44 -8.87 -2.47
C LEU A 474 -4.69 -9.34 -1.69
N VAL A 475 -5.90 -8.98 -2.11
CA VAL A 475 -7.17 -9.38 -1.46
C VAL A 475 -7.91 -10.50 -2.23
N HIS A 476 -7.36 -10.98 -3.34
CA HIS A 476 -7.96 -12.05 -4.13
C HIS A 476 -7.25 -13.40 -3.96
N HIS A 477 -7.61 -14.10 -2.90
CA HIS A 477 -7.65 -15.56 -2.93
C HIS A 477 -9.06 -16.04 -2.58
N ASP A 478 -9.69 -16.67 -3.57
CA ASP A 478 -10.87 -17.51 -3.41
C ASP A 478 -10.57 -18.63 -2.39
N ASP A 479 -11.31 -18.66 -1.29
CA ASP A 479 -11.94 -19.86 -0.69
C ASP A 479 -12.88 -19.47 0.47
#